data_AF-A0A8R2JL66-F1
#
_entry.id   AF-A0A8R2JL66-F1
#
_cell.length_a   1.000
_cell.length_b   1.000
_cell.length_c   1.000
_cell.angle_alpha   90.00
_cell.angle_beta   90.00
_cell.angle_gamma   90.00
#
_symmetry.space_group_name_H-M   'P 1'
#
loop_
_entity.id
_entity.type
_entity.pdbx_description
1 polymer ?
#
loop_
_entity_poly.entity_id
_entity_poly.type
_entity_poly.pdbx_seq_one_letter_code
_entity_poly.pdbx_strand_id
1 'polypeptide(L)'
;MVEGSTDRLLKQYKHWRDIELLVGALFEKHEDDAMVGPTMRCIIREQFIRTRMADRYFYDLPKVFNEHQLTEIRKVTLARIFCDNSNNVTMMQKNVFLIPEMADLRPCNSQSIPKININHWSEMVDTFQK
;
A
#
# COMPACT_ATOMS: atom_id res chain seq x y z
N MET A 1 20.75 -8.31 -13.46
CA MET A 1 20.25 -9.64 -13.03
C MET A 1 21.02 -10.09 -11.81
N VAL A 2 20.43 -10.97 -11.00
CA VAL A 2 21.13 -11.65 -9.91
C VAL A 2 22.29 -12.48 -10.50
N GLU A 3 23.41 -12.56 -9.78
CA GLU A 3 24.59 -13.30 -10.24
C GLU A 3 24.25 -14.76 -10.58
N GLY A 4 24.81 -15.28 -11.69
CA GLY A 4 24.56 -16.64 -12.18
C GLY A 4 23.17 -16.89 -12.81
N SER A 5 22.29 -15.88 -12.86
CA SER A 5 20.94 -16.05 -13.41
C SER A 5 20.92 -16.30 -14.91
N THR A 6 21.79 -15.61 -15.66
CA THR A 6 21.90 -15.77 -17.11
C THR A 6 22.20 -17.21 -17.50
N ASP A 7 23.17 -17.85 -16.83
CA ASP A 7 23.55 -19.23 -17.13
C ASP A 7 22.43 -20.22 -16.81
N ARG A 8 21.65 -19.97 -15.74
CA ARG A 8 20.49 -20.80 -15.38
C ARG A 8 19.39 -20.67 -16.42
N LEU A 9 19.12 -19.46 -16.91
CA LEU A 9 18.12 -19.21 -17.93
C LEU A 9 18.53 -19.83 -19.27
N LEU A 10 19.78 -19.68 -19.69
CA LEU A 10 20.29 -20.25 -20.95
C LEU A 10 20.32 -21.80 -20.95
N LYS A 11 20.30 -22.44 -19.79
CA LYS A 11 20.13 -23.91 -19.69
C LYS A 11 18.69 -24.36 -19.93
N GLN A 12 17.71 -23.51 -19.61
CA GLN A 12 16.30 -23.85 -19.69
C GLN A 12 15.65 -23.38 -21.00
N TYR A 13 16.09 -22.24 -21.53
CA TYR A 13 15.53 -21.62 -22.73
C TYR A 13 16.52 -21.66 -23.87
N LYS A 14 16.04 -22.08 -25.06
CA LYS A 14 16.87 -22.12 -26.28
C LYS A 14 17.29 -20.71 -26.72
N HIS A 15 16.42 -19.74 -26.57
CA HIS A 15 16.70 -18.34 -26.88
C HIS A 15 16.15 -17.43 -25.78
N TRP A 16 16.83 -16.30 -25.49
CA TRP A 16 16.42 -15.35 -24.45
C TRP A 16 15.03 -14.73 -24.67
N ARG A 17 14.53 -14.77 -25.91
CA ARG A 17 13.20 -14.28 -26.31
C ARG A 17 12.08 -15.22 -25.87
N ASP A 18 12.42 -16.45 -25.52
CA ASP A 18 11.46 -17.47 -25.07
C ASP A 18 11.24 -17.41 -23.57
N ILE A 19 12.02 -16.58 -22.84
CA ILE A 19 11.90 -16.41 -21.40
C ILE A 19 10.57 -15.70 -21.11
N GLU A 20 9.70 -16.33 -20.33
CA GLU A 20 8.46 -15.69 -19.91
C GLU A 20 8.76 -14.47 -19.02
N LEU A 21 7.94 -13.43 -19.18
CA LEU A 21 8.10 -12.16 -18.47
C LEU A 21 8.29 -12.34 -16.95
N LEU A 22 7.44 -13.15 -16.32
CA LEU A 22 7.50 -13.37 -14.87
C LEU A 22 8.82 -14.04 -14.46
N VAL A 23 9.28 -15.03 -15.23
CA VAL A 23 10.54 -15.72 -14.96
C VAL A 23 11.70 -14.73 -15.08
N GLY A 24 11.81 -14.03 -16.20
CA GLY A 24 12.86 -13.03 -16.43
C GLY A 24 12.89 -11.94 -15.35
N ALA A 25 11.70 -11.41 -15.01
CA ALA A 25 11.53 -10.41 -13.96
C ALA A 25 12.04 -10.85 -12.58
N LEU A 26 11.77 -12.09 -12.17
CA LEU A 26 12.21 -12.64 -10.88
C LEU A 26 13.74 -12.82 -10.79
N PHE A 27 14.42 -12.91 -11.92
CA PHE A 27 15.88 -13.01 -12.00
C PHE A 27 16.58 -11.64 -12.13
N GLU A 28 15.82 -10.56 -12.25
CA GLU A 28 16.40 -9.22 -12.21
C GLU A 28 16.94 -8.90 -10.82
N LYS A 29 18.01 -8.10 -10.77
CA LYS A 29 18.48 -7.55 -9.49
C LYS A 29 17.46 -6.52 -9.05
N HIS A 30 17.07 -6.53 -7.77
CA HIS A 30 16.21 -5.50 -7.23
C HIS A 30 16.87 -4.12 -7.39
N GLU A 31 16.05 -3.11 -7.69
CA GLU A 31 16.45 -1.71 -7.64
C GLU A 31 16.69 -1.28 -6.18
N ASP A 32 17.44 -0.20 -6.00
CA ASP A 32 17.73 0.33 -4.66
C ASP A 32 16.42 0.66 -3.91
N ASP A 33 16.35 0.23 -2.65
CA ASP A 33 15.16 0.34 -1.78
C ASP A 33 13.86 -0.26 -2.37
N ALA A 34 13.97 -1.19 -3.32
CA ALA A 34 12.84 -1.87 -3.94
C ALA A 34 12.88 -3.39 -3.75
N MET A 35 11.70 -4.01 -3.87
CA MET A 35 11.54 -5.47 -3.83
C MET A 35 11.48 -6.10 -5.23
N VAL A 36 11.70 -5.30 -6.29
CA VAL A 36 11.58 -5.72 -7.68
C VAL A 36 12.68 -5.11 -8.54
N GLY A 37 13.01 -5.79 -9.64
CA GLY A 37 13.91 -5.26 -10.66
C GLY A 37 13.28 -4.20 -11.56
N PRO A 38 14.06 -3.60 -12.48
CA PRO A 38 13.64 -2.49 -13.33
C PRO A 38 12.41 -2.79 -14.19
N THR A 39 12.27 -3.99 -14.74
CA THR A 39 11.15 -4.35 -15.62
C THR A 39 9.83 -4.34 -14.85
N MET A 40 9.79 -5.03 -13.70
CA MET A 40 8.59 -5.04 -12.86
C MET A 40 8.33 -3.68 -12.20
N ARG A 41 9.38 -2.91 -11.86
CA ARG A 41 9.21 -1.53 -11.38
C ARG A 41 8.45 -0.69 -12.40
N CYS A 42 8.82 -0.79 -13.68
CA CYS A 42 8.15 -0.08 -14.78
C CYS A 42 6.69 -0.52 -14.92
N ILE A 43 6.45 -1.83 -15.04
CA ILE A 43 5.11 -2.40 -15.24
C ILE A 43 4.17 -2.04 -14.08
N ILE A 44 4.63 -2.26 -12.84
CA ILE A 44 3.88 -1.94 -11.62
C ILE A 44 3.55 -0.44 -11.59
N ARG A 45 4.55 0.43 -11.80
CA ARG A 45 4.34 1.89 -11.83
C ARG A 45 3.29 2.31 -12.85
N GLU A 46 3.43 1.86 -14.09
CA GLU A 46 2.48 2.18 -15.16
C GLU A 46 1.06 1.71 -14.82
N GLN A 47 0.92 0.50 -14.29
CA GLN A 47 -0.38 -0.02 -13.89
C GLN A 47 -0.99 0.80 -12.75
N PHE A 48 -0.23 1.10 -11.69
CA PHE A 48 -0.73 1.92 -10.56
C PHE A 48 -1.13 3.33 -10.99
N ILE A 49 -0.34 3.98 -11.85
CA ILE A 49 -0.66 5.32 -12.39
C ILE A 49 -1.96 5.26 -13.18
N ARG A 50 -2.08 4.30 -14.11
CA ARG A 50 -3.28 4.16 -14.96
C ARG A 50 -4.52 3.84 -14.13
N THR A 51 -4.42 2.95 -13.15
CA THR A 51 -5.53 2.63 -12.25
C THR A 51 -5.98 3.86 -11.46
N ARG A 52 -5.04 4.63 -10.89
CA ARG A 52 -5.35 5.86 -10.17
C ARG A 52 -6.01 6.90 -11.09
N MET A 53 -5.46 7.14 -12.27
CA MET A 53 -5.96 8.15 -13.21
C MET A 53 -7.31 7.79 -13.82
N ALA A 54 -7.59 6.51 -14.02
CA ALA A 54 -8.85 6.04 -14.58
C ALA A 54 -10.00 5.99 -13.56
N ASP A 55 -9.69 6.10 -12.26
CA ASP A 55 -10.70 6.07 -11.21
C ASP A 55 -11.28 7.47 -10.95
N ARG A 56 -12.48 7.71 -11.47
CA ARG A 56 -13.23 8.96 -11.26
C ARG A 56 -13.59 9.24 -9.80
N TYR A 57 -13.47 8.24 -8.93
CA TYR A 57 -13.75 8.32 -7.50
C TYR A 57 -12.51 8.14 -6.65
N PHE A 58 -11.32 8.27 -7.25
CA PHE A 58 -10.08 8.19 -6.49
C PHE A 58 -10.12 9.23 -5.36
N TYR A 59 -9.83 8.79 -4.13
CA TYR A 59 -10.25 9.47 -2.90
C TYR A 59 -9.75 10.91 -2.75
N ASP A 60 -8.62 11.27 -3.36
CA ASP A 60 -8.03 12.62 -3.28
C ASP A 60 -8.42 13.55 -4.43
N LEU A 61 -9.36 13.12 -5.28
CA LEU A 61 -9.93 13.97 -6.32
C LEU A 61 -10.92 14.99 -5.75
N PRO A 62 -11.01 16.20 -6.35
CA PRO A 62 -11.98 17.21 -5.94
C PRO A 62 -13.41 16.65 -5.95
N LYS A 63 -14.20 17.06 -4.95
CA LYS A 63 -15.63 16.70 -4.79
C LYS A 63 -15.92 15.22 -4.46
N VAL A 64 -14.91 14.36 -4.29
CA VAL A 64 -15.11 12.99 -3.78
C VAL A 64 -15.33 13.02 -2.27
N PHE A 65 -14.43 13.69 -1.55
CA PHE A 65 -14.58 14.00 -0.13
C PHE A 65 -14.43 15.51 0.08
N ASN A 66 -15.04 16.03 1.14
CA ASN A 66 -14.75 17.40 1.58
C ASN A 66 -13.39 17.48 2.29
N GLU A 67 -12.86 18.68 2.49
CA GLU A 67 -11.53 18.89 3.07
C GLU A 67 -11.37 18.29 4.48
N HIS A 68 -12.43 18.33 5.30
CA HIS A 68 -12.40 17.75 6.65
C HIS A 68 -12.35 16.22 6.60
N GLN A 69 -13.17 15.62 5.74
CA GLN A 69 -13.17 14.18 5.48
C GLN A 69 -11.83 13.70 4.93
N LEU A 70 -11.28 14.38 3.92
CA LEU A 70 -10.00 14.02 3.32
C LEU A 70 -8.84 14.15 4.31
N THR A 71 -8.88 15.15 5.19
CA THR A 71 -7.92 15.30 6.29
C THR A 71 -7.95 14.10 7.24
N GLU A 72 -9.12 13.57 7.56
CA GLU A 72 -9.24 12.37 8.39
C GLU A 72 -8.79 11.10 7.67
N ILE A 73 -9.12 10.93 6.37
CA ILE A 73 -8.66 9.78 5.57
C ILE A 73 -7.13 9.74 5.52
N ARG A 74 -6.46 10.88 5.32
CA ARG A 74 -4.99 10.96 5.23
C ARG A 74 -4.26 10.61 6.54
N LYS A 75 -4.96 10.63 7.69
CA LYS A 75 -4.39 10.20 8.98
C LYS A 75 -4.37 8.67 9.15
N VAL A 76 -5.19 7.95 8.37
CA VAL A 76 -5.35 6.50 8.53
C VAL A 76 -4.03 5.78 8.23
N THR A 77 -3.66 4.87 9.12
CA THR A 77 -2.54 3.95 8.96
C THR A 77 -3.03 2.51 9.04
N LEU A 78 -2.33 1.57 8.41
CA LEU A 78 -2.67 0.16 8.56
C LEU A 78 -2.47 -0.33 10.01
N ALA A 79 -1.58 0.31 10.78
CA ALA A 79 -1.48 0.13 12.23
C ALA A 79 -2.79 0.46 12.97
N ARG A 80 -3.45 1.57 12.62
CA ARG A 80 -4.76 1.94 13.18
C ARG A 80 -5.82 0.88 12.85
N ILE A 81 -5.85 0.41 11.61
CA ILE A 81 -6.78 -0.65 11.18
C ILE A 81 -6.61 -1.90 12.05
N PHE A 82 -5.38 -2.36 12.27
CA PHE A 82 -5.14 -3.52 13.14
C PHE A 82 -5.52 -3.26 14.60
N CYS A 83 -5.21 -2.08 15.14
CA CYS A 83 -5.55 -1.72 16.50
C CYS A 83 -7.07 -1.63 16.77
N ASP A 84 -7.87 -1.23 15.77
CA ASP A 84 -9.34 -1.15 15.92
C ASP A 84 -10.04 -2.49 15.71
N ASN A 85 -9.45 -3.40 14.93
CA ASN A 85 -10.16 -4.60 14.43
C ASN A 85 -9.56 -5.94 14.89
N SER A 86 -8.51 -5.93 15.72
CA SER A 86 -7.89 -7.16 16.23
C SER A 86 -8.24 -7.41 17.70
N ASN A 87 -8.46 -8.66 18.07
CA ASN A 87 -8.68 -9.05 19.46
C ASN A 87 -7.41 -8.89 20.28
N ASN A 88 -7.51 -8.25 21.45
CA ASN A 88 -6.42 -8.09 22.44
C ASN A 88 -5.14 -7.42 21.92
N VAL A 89 -5.18 -6.71 20.79
CA VAL A 89 -4.04 -5.92 20.30
C VAL A 89 -4.05 -4.55 20.95
N THR A 90 -3.13 -4.35 21.90
CA THR A 90 -2.97 -3.07 22.62
C THR A 90 -1.74 -2.29 22.20
N MET A 91 -0.80 -2.94 21.51
CA MET A 91 0.46 -2.39 21.03
C MET A 91 0.63 -2.73 19.55
N MET A 92 1.15 -1.78 18.76
CA MET A 92 1.38 -1.96 17.34
C MET A 92 2.55 -1.11 16.86
N GLN A 93 3.29 -1.60 15.86
CA GLN A 93 4.33 -0.80 15.20
C GLN A 93 3.69 0.28 14.30
N LYS A 94 4.33 1.45 14.22
CA LYS A 94 3.80 2.58 13.42
C LYS A 94 3.75 2.25 11.92
N ASN A 95 4.82 1.67 11.38
CA ASN A 95 4.91 1.30 9.97
C ASN A 95 4.88 -0.21 9.82
N VAL A 96 3.70 -0.76 9.55
CA VAL A 96 3.49 -2.22 9.51
C VAL A 96 4.10 -2.92 8.30
N PHE A 97 4.62 -2.17 7.33
CA PHE A 97 5.32 -2.74 6.16
C PHE A 97 6.78 -3.08 6.47
N LEU A 98 7.32 -2.60 7.60
CA LEU A 98 8.66 -2.93 8.05
C LEU A 98 8.63 -4.19 8.93
N ILE A 99 9.77 -4.88 8.96
CA ILE A 99 10.00 -5.96 9.90
C ILE A 99 10.00 -5.33 11.30
N PRO A 100 9.17 -5.82 12.25
CA PRO A 100 9.04 -5.19 13.55
C PRO A 100 10.30 -5.37 14.39
N GLU A 101 10.79 -4.28 14.96
CA GLU A 101 11.72 -4.29 16.09
C GLU A 101 10.95 -4.02 17.39
N MET A 102 11.31 -4.69 18.51
CA MET A 102 10.54 -4.56 19.77
C MET A 102 10.45 -3.10 20.27
N ALA A 103 11.47 -2.27 19.99
CA ALA A 103 11.50 -0.86 20.38
C ALA A 103 10.47 0.02 19.63
N ASP A 104 9.93 -0.46 18.51
CA ASP A 104 9.01 0.30 17.66
C ASP A 104 7.54 0.14 18.01
N LEU A 105 7.22 -0.75 18.96
CA LEU A 105 5.85 -0.96 19.42
C LEU A 105 5.35 0.26 20.19
N ARG A 106 4.20 0.80 19.76
CA ARG A 106 3.52 1.92 20.39
C ARG A 106 2.14 1.48 20.88
N PRO A 107 1.64 2.04 22.01
CA PRO A 107 0.27 1.80 22.42
C PRO A 107 -0.70 2.20 21.31
N CYS A 108 -1.73 1.38 21.08
CA CYS A 108 -2.77 1.66 20.09
C CYS A 108 -3.53 2.96 20.34
N ASN A 109 -3.50 3.50 21.56
CA ASN A 109 -4.12 4.79 21.92
C ASN A 109 -3.13 5.97 21.85
N SER A 110 -1.90 5.75 21.39
CA SER A 110 -0.88 6.80 21.27
C SER A 110 -1.14 7.73 20.09
N GLN A 111 -0.61 8.96 20.17
CA GLN A 111 -0.69 9.94 19.07
C GLN A 111 0.01 9.47 17.78
N SER A 112 0.95 8.51 17.88
CA SER A 112 1.60 7.92 16.71
C SER A 112 0.70 7.00 15.89
N ILE A 113 -0.43 6.55 16.45
CA ILE A 113 -1.45 5.73 15.78
C ILE A 113 -2.79 6.46 15.92
N PRO A 114 -2.96 7.58 15.19
CA PRO A 114 -4.11 8.45 15.36
C PRO A 114 -5.42 7.74 15.01
N LYS A 115 -6.49 8.07 15.73
CA LYS A 115 -7.85 7.64 15.40
C LYS A 115 -8.45 8.54 14.33
N ILE A 116 -9.32 7.96 13.51
CA ILE A 116 -10.12 8.69 12.54
C ILE A 116 -11.30 9.36 13.25
N ASN A 117 -11.54 10.65 12.97
CA ASN A 117 -12.74 11.36 13.43
C ASN A 117 -13.88 11.20 12.42
N ILE A 118 -14.76 10.22 12.63
CA ILE A 118 -15.90 9.95 11.74
C ILE A 118 -17.04 10.98 11.82
N ASN A 119 -16.97 11.95 12.73
CA ASN A 119 -18.01 12.97 12.86
C ASN A 119 -18.15 13.86 11.62
N HIS A 120 -17.15 13.90 10.73
CA HIS A 120 -17.24 14.63 9.46
C HIS A 120 -18.15 13.95 8.40
N TRP A 121 -18.71 12.78 8.72
CA TRP A 121 -19.71 12.07 7.92
C TRP A 121 -21.10 12.09 8.54
N SER A 122 -21.31 12.81 9.67
CA SER A 122 -22.65 12.92 10.23
C SER A 122 -23.53 13.76 9.31
N GLU A 123 -24.69 13.23 8.99
CA GLU A 123 -25.77 13.95 8.33
C GLU A 123 -26.82 14.32 9.39
N MET A 124 -27.41 15.50 9.27
CA MET A 124 -28.59 15.81 10.06
C MET A 124 -29.71 14.91 9.57
N VAL A 125 -30.21 14.03 10.44
CA VAL A 125 -31.43 13.28 10.15
C VAL A 125 -32.55 14.29 10.05
N ASP A 126 -33.15 14.45 8.86
CA ASP A 126 -34.33 15.30 8.66
C ASP A 126 -35.48 14.75 9.50
N THR A 127 -35.63 15.30 10.70
CA THR A 127 -36.71 14.96 11.64
C THR A 127 -38.05 15.60 11.27
N PHE A 128 -38.15 16.26 10.11
CA PHE A 128 -39.32 17.02 9.67
C PHE A 128 -40.16 16.37 8.56
N GLN A 129 -39.95 15.08 8.24
CA GLN A 129 -40.83 14.30 7.36
C GLN A 129 -41.66 13.25 8.14
N LYS A 130 -42.47 13.70 9.10
CA LYS A 130 -43.61 12.94 9.63
C LYS A 130 -44.87 13.77 9.58
#